data_AF-A0A429B199-F1
#
_entry.id   AF-A0A429B199-F1
#
_cell.length_a   1.000
_cell.length_b   1.000
_cell.length_c   1.000
_cell.angle_alpha   90.00
_cell.angle_beta   90.00
_cell.angle_gamma   90.00
#
_symmetry.space_group_name_H-M   'P 1'
#
loop_
_entity.id
_entity.type
_entity.pdbx_description
1 polymer ?
#
loop_
_entity_poly.entity_id
_entity_poly.type
_entity_poly.pdbx_seq_one_letter_code
_entity_poly.pdbx_strand_id
1 'polypeptide(L)'
;SYNDKAMGTAAMENVTKEQAAPYGVWWADWVQTSDQWIAEGGPTGGDGAPYDFAVLHVRPEAGGSGKSLEETVGSALPVNFNAPAVPDVDSIKAVGYPAAKPYDGQKLYQCQDQPGRLSLRASDPTMYRIGCTMTGGSSGGGWIATGSDGKPALVSNTSIGPVDAGWLAGPRLGKEAKAVFDGVSEKFTGQ
;
A
#
# COMPACT_ATOMS: atom_id res chain seq x y z
N SER A 1 12.93 -3.96 -0.94
CA SER A 1 13.17 -3.87 0.52
C SER A 1 14.04 -2.66 0.77
N TYR A 2 13.71 -1.87 1.80
CA TYR A 2 14.45 -0.67 2.18
C TYR A 2 14.72 -0.70 3.70
N ASN A 3 15.99 -0.48 4.08
CA ASN A 3 16.47 -0.54 5.45
C ASN A 3 15.95 -1.77 6.21
N ASP A 4 16.16 -2.96 5.64
CA ASP A 4 15.68 -4.24 6.18
C ASP A 4 16.29 -4.60 7.54
N LYS A 5 17.42 -3.99 7.87
CA LYS A 5 18.07 -4.06 9.19
C LYS A 5 17.51 -3.07 10.22
N ALA A 6 16.49 -2.28 9.86
CA ALA A 6 15.85 -1.29 10.71
C ALA A 6 16.85 -0.33 11.41
N MET A 7 17.90 0.05 10.69
CA MET A 7 18.95 0.97 11.15
C MET A 7 18.36 2.33 11.48
N GLY A 8 18.92 3.02 12.48
CA GLY A 8 18.53 4.39 12.80
C GLY A 8 19.02 5.40 11.76
N THR A 9 18.38 6.56 11.69
CA THR A 9 18.66 7.62 10.70
C THR A 9 20.15 7.96 10.57
N ALA A 10 20.87 8.21 11.67
CA ALA A 10 22.29 8.53 11.62
C ALA A 10 23.16 7.41 11.01
N ALA A 11 22.75 6.15 11.17
CA ALA A 11 23.45 5.03 10.56
C ALA A 11 23.14 4.91 9.07
N MET A 12 21.91 5.25 8.66
CA MET A 12 21.48 5.25 7.26
C MET A 12 22.20 6.30 6.40
N GLU A 13 22.76 7.35 6.99
CA GLU A 13 23.55 8.35 6.24
C GLU A 13 24.84 7.78 5.63
N ASN A 14 25.35 6.67 6.17
CA ASN A 14 26.65 6.11 5.80
C ASN A 14 26.55 4.72 5.13
N VAL A 15 25.34 4.21 4.88
CA VAL A 15 25.19 2.92 4.19
C VAL A 15 25.31 3.07 2.68
N THR A 16 25.87 2.04 2.04
CA THR A 16 25.84 1.91 0.58
C THR A 16 24.40 1.70 0.09
N LYS A 17 24.18 1.92 -1.21
CA LYS A 17 22.87 1.67 -1.84
C LYS A 17 22.43 0.22 -1.68
N GLU A 18 23.36 -0.72 -1.81
CA GLU A 18 23.11 -2.16 -1.70
C GLU A 18 22.74 -2.56 -0.26
N GLN A 19 23.28 -1.85 0.73
CA GLN A 19 22.89 -2.04 2.14
C GLN A 19 21.53 -1.40 2.45
N ALA A 20 21.24 -0.23 1.88
CA ALA A 20 19.94 0.45 2.07
C ALA A 20 18.81 -0.28 1.33
N ALA A 21 19.07 -0.78 0.13
CA ALA A 21 18.09 -1.39 -0.76
C ALA A 21 18.63 -2.71 -1.32
N PRO A 22 18.67 -3.80 -0.51
CA PRO A 22 19.29 -5.07 -0.90
C PRO A 22 18.64 -5.77 -2.10
N TYR A 23 17.40 -5.39 -2.45
CA TYR A 23 16.70 -5.87 -3.64
C TYR A 23 16.64 -4.82 -4.77
N GLY A 24 17.52 -3.82 -4.71
CA GLY A 24 17.60 -2.73 -5.67
C GLY A 24 16.49 -1.69 -5.51
N VAL A 25 16.59 -0.67 -6.36
CA VAL A 25 15.59 0.40 -6.52
C VAL A 25 14.86 0.16 -7.84
N TRP A 26 13.56 0.47 -7.86
CA TRP A 26 12.67 0.13 -8.96
C TRP A 26 11.98 1.39 -9.47
N TRP A 27 12.03 1.62 -10.78
CA TRP A 27 11.39 2.75 -11.42
C TRP A 27 10.03 2.34 -11.95
N ALA A 28 9.00 3.13 -11.64
CA ALA A 28 7.72 2.98 -12.30
C ALA A 28 7.82 3.52 -13.73
N ASP A 29 7.48 2.69 -14.71
CA ASP A 29 7.39 3.06 -16.12
C ASP A 29 5.92 3.09 -16.60
N TRP A 30 4.99 2.65 -15.76
CA TRP A 30 3.56 2.88 -15.93
C TRP A 30 2.83 2.96 -14.59
N VAL A 31 1.82 3.83 -14.53
CA VAL A 31 0.96 4.00 -13.36
C VAL A 31 -0.48 4.13 -13.85
N GLN A 32 -1.40 3.41 -13.22
CA GLN A 32 -2.83 3.56 -13.44
C GLN A 32 -3.55 3.64 -12.09
N THR A 33 -4.59 4.47 -12.00
CA THR A 33 -5.45 4.62 -10.83
C THR A 33 -6.92 4.55 -11.27
N SER A 34 -7.85 4.68 -10.33
CA SER A 34 -9.28 4.66 -10.61
C SER A 34 -9.76 5.97 -11.24
N ASP A 35 -10.79 5.89 -12.09
CA ASP A 35 -11.44 7.08 -12.66
C ASP A 35 -12.06 7.97 -11.57
N GLN A 36 -12.56 7.35 -10.50
CA GLN A 36 -13.15 8.06 -9.37
C GLN A 36 -12.10 8.87 -8.60
N TRP A 37 -10.90 8.34 -8.39
CA TRP A 37 -9.81 9.10 -7.79
C TRP A 37 -9.37 10.25 -8.68
N ILE A 38 -9.33 10.06 -10.01
CA ILE A 38 -9.04 11.14 -10.96
C ILE A 38 -10.11 12.24 -10.89
N ALA A 39 -11.38 11.87 -10.75
CA ALA A 39 -12.49 12.81 -10.77
C ALA A 39 -12.68 13.57 -9.44
N GLU A 40 -12.45 12.91 -8.30
CA GLU A 40 -12.83 13.42 -6.98
C GLU A 40 -11.64 13.60 -6.02
N GLY A 41 -10.52 12.92 -6.27
CA GLY A 41 -9.34 12.92 -5.40
C GLY A 41 -8.65 14.28 -5.33
N GLY A 42 -7.93 14.52 -4.23
CA GLY A 42 -7.24 15.78 -4.00
C GLY A 42 -6.05 15.65 -3.05
N PRO A 43 -5.17 16.68 -3.02
CA PRO A 43 -4.00 16.70 -2.14
C PRO A 43 -4.35 16.89 -0.65
N THR A 44 -5.59 17.32 -0.36
CA THR A 44 -6.12 17.51 0.98
C THR A 44 -7.58 17.06 1.01
N GLY A 45 -8.09 16.79 2.22
CA GLY A 45 -9.44 16.26 2.40
C GLY A 45 -9.47 14.72 2.30
N GLY A 46 -10.65 14.18 2.02
CA GLY A 46 -10.84 12.73 1.85
C GLY A 46 -11.69 12.37 0.64
N ASP A 47 -12.06 13.34 -0.20
CA ASP A 47 -12.83 13.06 -1.40
C ASP A 47 -12.09 12.06 -2.29
N GLY A 48 -12.82 11.10 -2.86
CA GLY A 48 -12.23 10.00 -3.61
C GLY A 48 -11.53 8.90 -2.79
N ALA A 49 -11.31 9.04 -1.47
CA ALA A 49 -10.59 8.06 -0.65
C ALA A 49 -11.06 6.59 -0.77
N PRO A 50 -12.37 6.30 -0.95
CA PRO A 50 -12.83 4.93 -1.21
C PRO A 50 -12.31 4.30 -2.50
N TYR A 51 -11.70 5.11 -3.38
CA TYR A 51 -11.11 4.70 -4.66
C TYR A 51 -9.63 5.09 -4.79
N ASP A 52 -8.99 5.49 -3.70
CA ASP A 52 -7.59 5.91 -3.63
C ASP A 52 -6.65 4.70 -3.62
N PHE A 53 -6.48 4.12 -4.80
CA PHE A 53 -5.54 3.06 -5.08
C PHE A 53 -4.95 3.23 -6.47
N ALA A 54 -3.76 2.70 -6.66
CA ALA A 54 -3.09 2.68 -7.96
C ALA A 54 -2.28 1.40 -8.12
N VAL A 55 -2.06 1.01 -9.37
CA VAL A 55 -1.16 -0.08 -9.74
C VAL A 55 -0.03 0.51 -10.56
N LEU A 56 1.20 0.17 -10.16
CA LEU A 56 2.42 0.64 -10.78
C LEU A 56 3.11 -0.58 -11.41
N HIS A 57 3.36 -0.52 -12.71
CA HIS A 57 4.33 -1.42 -13.33
C HIS A 57 5.72 -0.84 -13.10
N VAL A 58 6.68 -1.70 -12.76
CA VAL A 58 8.02 -1.27 -12.38
C VAL A 58 9.08 -2.10 -13.07
N ARG A 59 10.23 -1.47 -13.33
CA ARG A 59 11.43 -2.10 -13.87
C ARG A 59 12.63 -1.81 -12.96
N PRO A 60 13.64 -2.70 -12.92
CA PRO A 60 14.85 -2.40 -12.15
C PRO A 60 15.55 -1.19 -12.78
N GLU A 61 16.39 -0.49 -12.02
CA GLU A 61 17.23 0.56 -12.60
C GLU A 61 18.14 0.03 -13.73
N ALA A 62 18.64 0.95 -14.56
CA ALA A 62 19.56 0.61 -15.63
C ALA A 62 20.77 -0.18 -15.10
N GLY A 63 21.12 -1.27 -15.79
CA GLY A 63 22.17 -2.20 -15.35
C GLY A 63 21.71 -3.25 -14.33
N GLY A 64 20.42 -3.31 -14.01
CA GLY A 64 19.83 -4.37 -13.18
C GLY A 64 19.85 -5.75 -13.84
N SER A 65 19.43 -6.76 -13.08
CA SER A 65 19.53 -8.18 -13.46
C SER A 65 18.61 -8.61 -14.63
N GLY A 66 17.73 -7.74 -15.11
CA GLY A 66 16.69 -8.05 -16.09
C GLY A 66 15.50 -8.84 -15.52
N LYS A 67 15.57 -9.27 -14.26
CA LYS A 67 14.46 -9.92 -13.55
C LYS A 67 13.37 -8.91 -13.20
N SER A 68 12.13 -9.39 -13.11
CA SER A 68 11.01 -8.66 -12.51
C SER A 68 11.19 -8.47 -11.00
N LEU A 69 10.39 -7.57 -10.42
CA LEU A 69 10.39 -7.33 -8.97
C LEU A 69 10.04 -8.62 -8.21
N GLU A 70 9.01 -9.33 -8.67
CA GLU A 70 8.55 -10.57 -8.05
C GLU A 70 9.64 -11.65 -8.08
N GLU A 71 10.30 -11.85 -9.22
CA GLU A 71 11.44 -12.79 -9.32
C GLU A 71 12.63 -12.40 -8.43
N THR A 72 12.81 -11.11 -8.19
CA THR A 72 13.91 -10.60 -7.34
C THR A 72 13.62 -10.80 -5.86
N VAL A 73 12.38 -10.58 -5.42
CA VAL A 73 12.00 -10.73 -3.99
C VAL A 73 11.51 -12.13 -3.64
N GLY A 74 11.17 -12.95 -4.64
CA GLY A 74 10.82 -14.36 -4.54
C GLY A 74 9.33 -14.67 -4.33
N SER A 75 8.48 -13.66 -4.16
CA SER A 75 7.02 -13.85 -4.00
C SER A 75 6.25 -12.55 -4.13
N ALA A 76 4.99 -12.64 -4.55
CA ALA A 76 3.99 -11.60 -4.39
C ALA A 76 2.84 -12.08 -3.48
N LEU A 77 2.26 -11.16 -2.70
CA LEU A 77 0.98 -11.43 -2.04
C LEU A 77 -0.12 -11.45 -3.09
N PRO A 78 -1.07 -12.41 -3.03
CA PRO A 78 -2.26 -12.33 -3.85
C PRO A 78 -3.08 -11.10 -3.45
N VAL A 79 -3.67 -10.43 -4.44
CA VAL A 79 -4.60 -9.33 -4.20
C VAL A 79 -6.02 -9.89 -4.16
N ASN A 80 -6.74 -9.60 -3.07
CA ASN A 80 -8.14 -9.99 -2.94
C ASN A 80 -9.05 -8.83 -3.36
N PHE A 81 -9.52 -8.88 -4.60
CA PHE A 81 -10.47 -7.91 -5.17
C PHE A 81 -11.93 -8.15 -4.75
N ASN A 82 -12.17 -9.14 -3.90
CA ASN A 82 -13.42 -9.30 -3.16
C ASN A 82 -13.12 -9.16 -1.67
N ALA A 83 -12.48 -8.06 -1.29
CA ALA A 83 -12.05 -7.82 0.08
C ALA A 83 -13.25 -7.97 1.05
N PRO A 84 -13.13 -8.77 2.13
CA PRO A 84 -14.25 -9.12 3.02
C PRO A 84 -14.92 -7.89 3.63
N ALA A 85 -16.21 -7.98 3.96
CA ALA A 85 -16.86 -6.89 4.68
C ALA A 85 -16.25 -6.76 6.09
N VAL A 86 -16.27 -5.55 6.66
CA VAL A 86 -15.65 -5.27 7.98
C VAL A 86 -16.05 -6.27 9.08
N PRO A 87 -17.33 -6.68 9.22
CA PRO A 87 -17.72 -7.66 10.24
C PRO A 87 -17.10 -9.05 10.08
N ASP A 88 -16.63 -9.39 8.87
CA ASP A 88 -16.06 -10.70 8.53
C ASP A 88 -14.51 -10.69 8.65
N VAL A 89 -13.92 -9.63 9.19
CA VAL A 89 -12.48 -9.49 9.36
C VAL A 89 -12.13 -9.42 10.84
N ASP A 90 -11.54 -10.49 11.36
CA ASP A 90 -11.11 -10.55 12.77
C ASP A 90 -9.91 -9.65 13.04
N SER A 91 -8.98 -9.54 12.09
CA SER A 91 -7.78 -8.72 12.20
C SER A 91 -7.25 -8.33 10.83
N ILE A 92 -6.73 -7.11 10.73
CA ILE A 92 -6.06 -6.58 9.55
C ILE A 92 -4.74 -5.93 9.96
N LYS A 93 -3.72 -6.06 9.12
CA LYS A 93 -2.39 -5.52 9.35
C LYS A 93 -2.02 -4.51 8.27
N ALA A 94 -1.88 -3.24 8.65
CA ALA A 94 -1.35 -2.18 7.79
C ALA A 94 0.17 -2.10 7.95
N VAL A 95 0.89 -1.94 6.83
CA VAL A 95 2.35 -1.90 6.78
C VAL A 95 2.81 -0.68 5.98
N GLY A 96 3.78 0.10 6.47
CA GLY A 96 4.26 1.29 5.76
C GLY A 96 5.48 1.97 6.38
N TYR A 97 5.92 3.06 5.75
CA TYR A 97 7.07 3.89 6.18
C TYR A 97 6.61 5.30 6.58
N PRO A 98 6.00 5.49 7.76
CA PRO A 98 5.63 6.82 8.24
C PRO A 98 6.86 7.73 8.32
N ALA A 99 6.74 8.96 7.82
CA ALA A 99 7.83 9.90 7.61
C ALA A 99 7.66 11.24 8.35
N ALA A 100 6.48 11.51 8.88
CA ALA A 100 6.27 12.66 9.77
C ALA A 100 6.48 12.27 11.25
N LYS A 101 6.90 13.25 12.06
CA LYS A 101 7.20 13.05 13.49
C LYS A 101 6.06 12.33 14.22
N PRO A 102 6.36 11.40 15.14
CA PRO A 102 7.70 11.07 15.67
C PRO A 102 8.53 10.11 14.78
N TYR A 103 8.05 9.79 13.58
CA TYR A 103 8.75 8.93 12.62
C TYR A 103 9.67 9.74 11.68
N ASP A 104 10.55 9.03 10.97
CA ASP A 104 11.60 9.57 10.10
C ASP A 104 11.66 8.92 8.71
N GLY A 105 10.71 8.03 8.40
CA GLY A 105 10.61 7.35 7.10
C GLY A 105 11.67 6.27 6.88
N GLN A 106 12.59 6.05 7.82
CA GLN A 106 13.71 5.13 7.62
C GLN A 106 13.33 3.68 7.89
N LYS A 107 12.27 3.42 8.67
CA LYS A 107 11.92 2.07 9.11
C LYS A 107 10.53 1.68 8.67
N LEU A 108 10.37 0.39 8.41
CA LEU A 108 9.09 -0.23 8.21
C LEU A 108 8.36 -0.34 9.56
N TYR A 109 7.12 0.13 9.61
CA TYR A 109 6.22 -0.05 10.74
C TYR A 109 4.99 -0.85 10.32
N GLN A 110 4.33 -1.40 11.33
CA GLN A 110 3.07 -2.09 11.15
C GLN A 110 2.09 -1.73 12.27
N CYS A 111 0.81 -1.64 11.92
CA CYS A 111 -0.31 -1.58 12.85
C CYS A 111 -1.18 -2.81 12.61
N GLN A 112 -1.62 -3.47 13.67
CA GLN A 112 -2.56 -4.58 13.58
C GLN A 112 -3.71 -4.35 14.55
N ASP A 113 -4.93 -4.41 14.03
CA ASP A 113 -6.15 -4.14 14.80
C ASP A 113 -7.33 -4.90 14.19
N GLN A 114 -8.44 -4.98 14.92
CA GLN A 114 -9.72 -5.37 14.35
C GLN A 114 -10.31 -4.15 13.61
N PRO A 115 -10.69 -4.26 12.33
CA PRO A 115 -11.14 -3.10 11.59
C PRO A 115 -12.55 -2.65 12.01
N GLY A 116 -12.71 -1.33 12.11
CA GLY A 116 -14.00 -0.65 12.06
C GLY A 116 -14.36 -0.19 10.65
N ARG A 117 -15.51 0.46 10.52
CA ARG A 117 -16.02 1.03 9.26
C ARG A 117 -15.74 2.53 9.19
N LEU A 118 -15.42 3.03 8.00
CA LEU A 118 -15.45 4.45 7.67
C LEU A 118 -16.13 4.66 6.31
N SER A 119 -17.11 5.56 6.25
CA SER A 119 -17.69 6.09 5.00
C SER A 119 -17.71 7.61 5.14
N LEU A 120 -17.16 8.33 4.17
CA LEU A 120 -17.06 9.79 4.23
C LEU A 120 -18.38 10.47 3.87
N ARG A 121 -19.09 9.92 2.88
CA ARG A 121 -20.49 10.23 2.57
C ARG A 121 -21.34 8.97 2.70
N ALA A 122 -22.64 9.13 2.91
CA ALA A 122 -23.56 8.00 3.06
C ALA A 122 -23.61 7.09 1.82
N SER A 123 -23.36 7.65 0.63
CA SER A 123 -23.31 6.94 -0.65
C SER A 123 -21.96 6.29 -0.95
N ASP A 124 -20.92 6.60 -0.19
CA ASP A 124 -19.57 6.12 -0.48
C ASP A 124 -19.38 4.65 -0.07
N PRO A 125 -18.58 3.89 -0.84
CA PRO A 125 -18.14 2.58 -0.39
C PRO A 125 -17.50 2.65 1.00
N THR A 126 -17.81 1.66 1.84
CA THR A 126 -17.20 1.56 3.17
C THR A 126 -15.73 1.16 3.05
N MET A 127 -14.86 1.95 3.69
CA MET A 127 -13.44 1.69 3.91
C MET A 127 -13.21 0.92 5.22
N TYR A 128 -12.06 0.25 5.31
CA TYR A 128 -11.56 -0.23 6.60
C TYR A 128 -11.00 0.96 7.40
N ARG A 129 -11.15 0.93 8.72
CA ARG A 129 -10.51 1.86 9.65
C ARG A 129 -9.89 1.09 10.81
N ILE A 130 -8.64 1.37 11.14
CA ILE A 130 -7.94 0.78 12.29
C ILE A 130 -7.34 1.85 13.18
N GLY A 131 -7.18 1.53 14.47
CA GLY A 131 -6.28 2.28 15.35
C GLY A 131 -4.85 2.14 14.85
N CYS A 132 -4.19 3.25 14.54
CA CYS A 132 -2.82 3.24 14.05
C CYS A 132 -2.13 4.58 14.23
N THR A 133 -0.88 4.55 14.69
CA THR A 133 -0.10 5.75 14.94
C THR A 133 0.80 6.16 13.77
N MET A 134 0.86 5.36 12.70
CA MET A 134 1.65 5.71 11.52
C MET A 134 1.14 7.02 10.91
N THR A 135 2.07 7.91 10.57
CA THR A 135 1.83 9.25 10.04
C THR A 135 1.95 9.29 8.51
N GLY A 136 1.85 10.50 7.92
CA GLY A 136 2.13 10.74 6.50
C GLY A 136 3.47 10.14 6.08
N GLY A 137 3.52 9.58 4.86
CA GLY A 137 4.58 8.68 4.39
C GLY A 137 4.16 7.20 4.43
N SER A 138 3.19 6.84 5.27
CA SER A 138 2.59 5.49 5.26
C SER A 138 1.56 5.26 4.15
N SER A 139 1.12 6.32 3.45
CA SER A 139 0.18 6.27 2.31
C SER A 139 0.66 5.30 1.23
N GLY A 140 -0.28 4.54 0.65
CA GLY A 140 -0.01 3.46 -0.29
C GLY A 140 0.48 2.15 0.36
N GLY A 141 0.85 2.15 1.64
CA GLY A 141 1.26 0.97 2.38
C GLY A 141 0.17 -0.12 2.39
N GLY A 142 0.54 -1.37 2.15
CA GLY A 142 -0.40 -2.48 1.98
C GLY A 142 -1.06 -2.94 3.28
N TRP A 143 -2.34 -3.32 3.19
CA TRP A 143 -3.11 -3.88 4.29
C TRP A 143 -3.44 -5.34 4.01
N ILE A 144 -3.10 -6.19 4.97
CA ILE A 144 -3.11 -7.65 4.84
C ILE A 144 -4.13 -8.22 5.80
N ALA A 145 -5.02 -9.06 5.29
CA ALA A 145 -5.96 -9.86 6.08
C ALA A 145 -5.96 -11.31 5.58
N THR A 146 -6.62 -12.19 6.31
CA THR A 146 -6.84 -13.57 5.87
C THR A 146 -7.83 -13.58 4.70
N GLY A 147 -7.40 -14.11 3.56
CA GLY A 147 -8.22 -14.33 2.37
C GLY A 147 -9.20 -15.49 2.55
N SER A 148 -10.07 -15.67 1.56
CA SER A 148 -11.08 -16.74 1.56
C SER A 148 -10.49 -18.16 1.51
N ASP A 149 -9.24 -18.30 1.10
CA ASP A 149 -8.48 -19.55 1.10
C ASP A 149 -7.70 -19.80 2.42
N GLY A 150 -7.89 -18.94 3.42
CA GLY A 150 -7.19 -19.00 4.70
C GLY A 150 -5.75 -18.47 4.67
N LYS A 151 -5.28 -17.92 3.54
CA LYS A 151 -3.92 -17.39 3.40
C LYS A 151 -3.90 -15.86 3.45
N PRO A 152 -2.76 -15.22 3.77
CA PRO A 152 -2.65 -13.77 3.73
C PRO A 152 -2.89 -13.22 2.31
N ALA A 153 -3.72 -12.18 2.21
CA ALA A 153 -3.97 -11.48 0.96
C ALA A 153 -3.95 -9.95 1.18
N LEU A 154 -3.55 -9.21 0.15
CA LEU A 154 -3.69 -7.75 0.12
C LEU A 154 -5.16 -7.40 -0.09
N VAL A 155 -5.76 -6.64 0.84
CA VAL A 155 -7.19 -6.30 0.83
C VAL A 155 -7.47 -4.80 0.78
N SER A 156 -6.44 -3.97 0.98
CA SER A 156 -6.52 -2.51 1.04
C SER A 156 -5.11 -1.88 0.97
N ASN A 157 -5.03 -0.57 0.83
CA ASN A 157 -3.85 0.27 1.08
C ASN A 157 -4.18 1.39 2.06
N THR A 158 -3.16 2.00 2.68
CA THR A 158 -3.36 3.24 3.46
C THR A 158 -3.71 4.38 2.50
N SER A 159 -4.84 5.04 2.74
CA SER A 159 -5.28 6.20 1.94
C SER A 159 -5.30 7.46 2.81
N ILE A 160 -6.12 7.46 3.86
CA ILE A 160 -6.36 8.63 4.70
C ILE A 160 -6.12 8.37 6.18
N GLY A 161 -5.82 9.43 6.89
CA GLY A 161 -5.70 9.47 8.34
C GLY A 161 -5.79 10.90 8.84
N PRO A 162 -5.95 11.10 10.15
CA PRO A 162 -5.85 12.40 10.76
C PRO A 162 -4.41 12.94 10.65
N VAL A 163 -4.27 14.27 10.63
CA VAL A 163 -2.96 14.94 10.67
C VAL A 163 -2.18 14.52 11.91
N ASP A 164 -2.88 14.51 13.05
CA ASP A 164 -2.38 13.98 14.31
C ASP A 164 -2.73 12.50 14.38
N ALA A 165 -1.71 11.64 14.36
CA ALA A 165 -1.82 10.17 14.36
C ALA A 165 -2.90 9.62 15.33
N GLY A 166 -3.48 8.47 14.99
CA GLY A 166 -4.44 7.79 15.88
C GLY A 166 -5.34 6.79 15.18
N TRP A 167 -5.59 6.96 13.88
CA TRP A 167 -6.22 5.96 13.05
C TRP A 167 -5.76 6.08 11.60
N LEU A 168 -5.81 4.99 10.85
CA LEU A 168 -5.69 5.01 9.39
C LEU A 168 -6.93 4.37 8.79
N ALA A 169 -7.25 4.76 7.56
CA ALA A 169 -8.29 4.13 6.76
C ALA A 169 -7.81 3.85 5.34
N GLY A 170 -8.42 2.83 4.74
CA GLY A 170 -8.05 2.34 3.43
C GLY A 170 -9.24 1.77 2.65
N PRO A 171 -9.26 1.95 1.32
CA PRO A 171 -10.32 1.43 0.48
C PRO A 171 -10.33 -0.10 0.48
N ARG A 172 -11.53 -0.70 0.52
CA ARG A 172 -11.68 -2.13 0.25
C ARG A 172 -11.40 -2.37 -1.23
N LEU A 173 -10.44 -3.24 -1.54
CA LEU A 173 -10.12 -3.58 -2.92
C LEU A 173 -11.28 -4.38 -3.54
N GLY A 174 -11.96 -3.74 -4.48
CA GLY A 174 -13.15 -4.23 -5.18
C GLY A 174 -12.95 -4.37 -6.69
N LYS A 175 -14.07 -4.39 -7.42
CA LYS A 175 -14.08 -4.51 -8.89
C LYS A 175 -13.34 -3.36 -9.59
N GLU A 176 -13.39 -2.14 -9.05
CA GLU A 176 -12.68 -0.98 -9.60
C GLU A 176 -11.16 -1.16 -9.47
N ALA A 177 -10.68 -1.63 -8.32
CA ALA A 177 -9.28 -1.97 -8.12
C ALA A 177 -8.83 -3.13 -9.03
N LYS A 178 -9.72 -4.12 -9.24
CA LYS A 178 -9.45 -5.23 -10.18
C LYS A 178 -9.28 -4.71 -11.60
N ALA A 179 -10.17 -3.83 -12.07
CA ALA A 179 -10.08 -3.28 -13.42
C ALA A 179 -8.77 -2.49 -13.64
N VAL A 180 -8.32 -1.73 -12.64
CA VAL A 180 -7.03 -1.05 -12.67
C VAL A 180 -5.88 -2.06 -12.73
N PHE A 181 -5.90 -3.09 -11.89
CA PHE A 181 -4.89 -4.14 -11.88
C PHE A 181 -4.82 -4.89 -13.20
N ASP A 182 -5.94 -5.40 -13.69
CA ASP A 182 -6.04 -6.11 -14.96
C ASP A 182 -5.53 -5.24 -16.11
N GLY A 183 -5.92 -3.96 -16.17
CA GLY A 183 -5.49 -3.05 -17.23
C GLY A 183 -3.97 -2.84 -17.26
N VAL A 184 -3.32 -2.75 -16.10
CA VAL A 184 -1.85 -2.71 -16.04
C VAL A 184 -1.27 -4.07 -16.42
N SER A 185 -1.76 -5.18 -15.87
CA SER A 185 -1.26 -6.51 -16.18
C SER A 185 -1.34 -6.86 -17.67
N GLU A 186 -2.49 -6.60 -18.31
CA GLU A 186 -2.72 -6.85 -19.73
C GLU A 186 -1.76 -6.05 -20.61
N LYS A 187 -1.50 -4.79 -20.26
CA LYS A 187 -0.55 -3.92 -20.99
C LYS A 187 0.87 -4.50 -21.07
N PHE A 188 1.27 -5.27 -20.05
CA PHE A 188 2.60 -5.86 -19.94
C PHE A 188 2.60 -7.39 -20.11
N THR A 189 1.47 -7.99 -20.51
CA THR A 189 1.42 -9.42 -20.82
C THR A 189 2.13 -9.67 -22.16
N GLY A 190 3.16 -10.52 -22.17
CA GLY A 190 3.90 -10.89 -23.38
C GLY A 190 5.21 -10.13 -23.64
N GLN A 191 5.72 -9.38 -22.65
CA GLN A 191 7.09 -8.86 -22.63
C GLN A 191 8.07 -9.84 -21.99
#